data_AF-D5XDX0-F1
#
_entry.id   AF-D5XDX0-F1
#
_cell.length_a   1.000
_cell.length_b   1.000
_cell.length_c   1.000
_cell.angle_alpha   90.00
_cell.angle_beta   90.00
_cell.angle_gamma   90.00
#
_symmetry.space_group_name_H-M   'P 1'
#
loop_
_entity.id
_entity.type
_entity.pdbx_description
1 polymer ?
#
loop_
_entity_poly.entity_id
_entity_poly.type
_entity_poly.pdbx_seq_one_letter_code
_entity_poly.pdbx_strand_id
1 'polypeptide(L)'
;MRKWIIEELSALARRHGALAAINGTFFNAYSDMQPQGNIQIDGSFLHLSNVGSTVGFGENNEVRFAPLRTYITGTTDNNDDFLHNWYAWGINHVLTDPSAIEIFTPRKGKTTGMKTGTSVVVKNGVVDSVVTGEASIPSNGYVINFGSDPNVSRYMERFTPGTPVNYSLSFRDLAGNAVDWSRIKHSVGAGPILLSAGRVVVNPRAEGFTDPKILTNSGARSAIGKTAGNVLMLVTVNRATVGELAQVMQKLGAVEAMNLDGGASSGLYFKGSYLTKPGRKISNAILIFEQQPEIKVIISGQTRSFPVKPYIAGGRTLVPLRGVFESLGASVEWDAGTRTVTARKGDITVKLKIGNKAAAINEKTVTIDQAPVIKNGYTFVPLRFVSEALGATVNWDPVGYKVIITQ
;
A
#
# COMPACT_ATOMS: atom_id res chain seq x y z
N MET A 1 15.50 13.62 -2.43
CA MET A 1 15.25 12.16 -2.41
C MET A 1 14.28 11.82 -1.26
N ARG A 2 13.23 11.02 -1.48
CA ARG A 2 12.65 10.27 -0.36
C ARG A 2 13.58 9.08 -0.17
N LYS A 3 14.46 9.15 0.84
CA LYS A 3 15.21 7.98 1.28
C LYS A 3 14.24 7.04 1.99
N TRP A 4 14.50 5.74 1.97
CA TRP A 4 13.83 4.85 2.91
C TRP A 4 14.09 5.35 4.33
N ILE A 5 13.06 5.34 5.15
CA ILE A 5 13.13 5.81 6.52
C ILE A 5 12.78 4.69 7.48
N ILE A 6 13.25 4.82 8.70
CA ILE A 6 12.88 3.95 9.81
C ILE A 6 12.29 4.79 10.93
N GLU A 7 11.30 4.25 11.63
CA GLU A 7 10.66 4.93 12.76
C GLU A 7 10.20 3.94 13.84
N GLU A 8 9.68 4.47 14.94
CA GLU A 8 9.07 3.66 16.00
C GLU A 8 7.78 3.01 15.50
N LEU A 9 7.60 1.70 15.74
CA LEU A 9 6.38 0.97 15.38
C LEU A 9 5.11 1.66 15.95
N SER A 10 5.17 2.15 17.18
CA SER A 10 4.06 2.88 17.79
C SER A 10 3.79 4.25 17.16
N ALA A 11 4.80 4.91 16.60
CA ALA A 11 4.60 6.18 15.89
C ALA A 11 3.89 5.94 14.56
N LEU A 12 4.32 4.89 13.84
CA LEU A 12 3.69 4.43 12.61
C LEU A 12 2.23 4.01 12.87
N ALA A 13 1.98 3.21 13.90
CA ALA A 13 0.62 2.81 14.28
C ALA A 13 -0.26 4.02 14.63
N ARG A 14 0.21 4.93 15.49
CA ARG A 14 -0.55 6.10 15.94
C ARG A 14 -0.86 7.08 14.81
N ARG A 15 0.10 7.40 13.95
CA ARG A 15 -0.15 8.37 12.86
C ARG A 15 -1.17 7.88 11.84
N HIS A 16 -1.35 6.57 11.74
CA HIS A 16 -2.35 5.94 10.87
C HIS A 16 -3.66 5.60 11.60
N GLY A 17 -3.72 5.71 12.93
CA GLY A 17 -4.89 5.31 13.71
C GLY A 17 -5.12 3.79 13.73
N ALA A 18 -4.04 3.00 13.70
CA ALA A 18 -4.12 1.55 13.75
C ALA A 18 -4.46 1.03 15.15
N LEU A 19 -5.37 0.06 15.23
CA LEU A 19 -5.71 -0.68 16.44
C LEU A 19 -4.55 -1.55 16.92
N ALA A 20 -3.93 -2.24 15.97
CA ALA A 20 -2.77 -3.10 16.20
C ALA A 20 -1.73 -2.91 15.11
N ALA A 21 -0.47 -3.21 15.42
CA ALA A 21 0.59 -3.21 14.43
C ALA A 21 1.65 -4.26 14.77
N ILE A 22 2.15 -4.96 13.76
CA ILE A 22 3.31 -5.86 13.85
C ILE A 22 4.35 -5.43 12.81
N ASN A 23 5.63 -5.59 13.11
CA ASN A 23 6.69 -5.35 12.12
C ASN A 23 6.50 -6.25 10.88
N GLY A 24 6.92 -5.77 9.70
CA GLY A 24 6.68 -6.47 8.43
C GLY A 24 7.90 -7.21 7.87
N THR A 25 8.29 -6.83 6.65
CA THR A 25 9.43 -7.38 5.91
C THR A 25 10.78 -7.01 6.52
N PHE A 26 11.79 -7.84 6.23
CA PHE A 26 13.21 -7.54 6.40
C PHE A 26 13.60 -6.22 5.69
N PHE A 27 14.66 -5.58 6.18
CA PHE A 27 15.21 -4.35 5.60
C PHE A 27 16.68 -4.16 6.00
N ASN A 28 17.38 -3.33 5.23
CA ASN A 28 18.79 -2.95 5.43
C ASN A 28 18.97 -1.96 6.59
N ALA A 29 18.81 -2.45 7.82
CA ALA A 29 18.68 -1.59 9.01
C ALA A 29 19.88 -0.70 9.34
N TYR A 30 21.06 -1.01 8.80
CA TYR A 30 22.32 -0.31 9.11
C TYR A 30 22.95 0.36 7.89
N SER A 31 22.23 0.46 6.78
CA SER A 31 22.70 1.14 5.56
C SER A 31 21.59 1.99 4.93
N ASP A 32 21.04 1.57 3.79
CA ASP A 32 20.09 2.36 2.99
C ASP A 32 18.63 2.23 3.44
N MET A 33 18.37 1.42 4.48
CA MET A 33 17.04 1.17 5.05
C MET A 33 16.04 0.54 4.07
N GLN A 34 16.52 0.05 2.92
CA GLN A 34 15.71 -0.54 1.86
C GLN A 34 14.98 -1.79 2.36
N PRO A 35 13.67 -1.92 2.12
CA PRO A 35 12.94 -3.16 2.32
C PRO A 35 13.52 -4.31 1.49
N GLN A 36 13.35 -5.55 1.94
CA GLN A 36 13.91 -6.73 1.25
C GLN A 36 12.85 -7.69 0.73
N GLY A 37 11.58 -7.49 1.06
CA GLY A 37 10.46 -8.31 0.63
C GLY A 37 9.40 -7.49 -0.07
N ASN A 38 8.40 -8.18 -0.61
CA ASN A 38 7.26 -7.55 -1.27
C ASN A 38 6.53 -6.58 -0.33
N ILE A 39 6.14 -5.41 -0.84
CA ILE A 39 5.20 -4.51 -0.17
C ILE A 39 4.21 -4.03 -1.23
N GLN A 40 2.99 -4.53 -1.16
CA GLN A 40 1.88 -4.10 -2.01
C GLN A 40 0.89 -3.31 -1.15
N ILE A 41 0.43 -2.18 -1.68
CA ILE A 41 -0.55 -1.32 -1.03
C ILE A 41 -1.48 -0.79 -2.11
N ASP A 42 -2.79 -0.95 -1.91
CA ASP A 42 -3.85 -0.53 -2.83
C ASP A 42 -3.70 -1.15 -4.24
N GLY A 43 -3.34 -2.43 -4.30
CA GLY A 43 -3.18 -3.19 -5.54
C GLY A 43 -1.83 -3.01 -6.24
N SER A 44 -1.06 -1.99 -5.89
CA SER A 44 0.22 -1.68 -6.53
C SER A 44 1.42 -2.01 -5.63
N PHE A 45 2.49 -2.55 -6.20
CA PHE A 45 3.73 -2.79 -5.47
C PHE A 45 4.45 -1.45 -5.19
N LEU A 46 4.65 -1.15 -3.91
CA LEU A 46 5.60 -0.14 -3.44
C LEU A 46 7.03 -0.66 -3.56
N HIS A 47 7.24 -1.93 -3.26
CA HIS A 47 8.53 -2.61 -3.30
C HIS A 47 8.30 -4.07 -3.71
N LEU A 48 9.12 -4.61 -4.61
CA LEU A 48 9.02 -5.99 -5.07
C LEU A 48 10.40 -6.62 -5.17
N SER A 49 10.52 -7.79 -4.57
CA SER A 49 11.67 -8.70 -4.62
C SER A 49 11.16 -10.14 -4.50
N ASN A 50 11.93 -11.14 -4.95
CA ASN A 50 11.46 -12.52 -5.04
C ASN A 50 12.10 -13.48 -4.02
N VAL A 51 12.34 -13.00 -2.79
CA VAL A 51 12.86 -13.83 -1.70
C VAL A 51 11.75 -14.13 -0.69
N GLY A 52 11.69 -15.37 -0.21
CA GLY A 52 10.80 -15.77 0.86
C GLY A 52 9.35 -15.98 0.45
N SER A 53 8.44 -15.62 1.35
CA SER A 53 6.99 -15.81 1.22
C SER A 53 6.22 -14.51 1.45
N THR A 54 5.00 -14.44 0.94
CA THR A 54 4.15 -13.25 1.00
C THR A 54 2.81 -13.58 1.65
N VAL A 55 2.41 -12.74 2.62
CA VAL A 55 1.02 -12.67 3.10
C VAL A 55 0.29 -11.58 2.34
N GLY A 56 -0.87 -11.90 1.79
CA GLY A 56 -1.76 -11.01 1.06
C GLY A 56 -3.09 -10.82 1.78
N PHE A 57 -3.61 -9.60 1.71
CA PHE A 57 -4.91 -9.18 2.22
C PHE A 57 -5.76 -8.67 1.05
N GLY A 58 -6.87 -9.35 0.82
CA GLY A 58 -7.87 -9.00 -0.18
C GLY A 58 -9.09 -8.32 0.46
N GLU A 59 -10.17 -8.27 -0.30
CA GLU A 59 -11.47 -7.79 0.18
C GLU A 59 -12.15 -8.84 1.09
N ASN A 60 -13.17 -8.43 1.85
CA ASN A 60 -13.99 -9.33 2.68
C ASN A 60 -13.19 -10.24 3.64
N ASN A 61 -12.17 -9.69 4.30
CA ASN A 61 -11.28 -10.41 5.23
C ASN A 61 -10.52 -11.58 4.59
N GLU A 62 -10.31 -11.56 3.27
CA GLU A 62 -9.47 -12.53 2.58
C GLU A 62 -8.01 -12.39 3.01
N VAL A 63 -7.42 -13.50 3.46
CA VAL A 63 -5.99 -13.60 3.80
C VAL A 63 -5.40 -14.80 3.07
N ARG A 64 -4.34 -14.56 2.28
CA ARG A 64 -3.62 -15.60 1.53
C ARG A 64 -2.14 -15.62 1.91
N PHE A 65 -1.55 -16.80 1.92
CA PHE A 65 -0.12 -17.01 2.14
C PHE A 65 0.42 -17.79 0.95
N ALA A 66 1.57 -17.38 0.42
CA ALA A 66 2.23 -18.12 -0.64
C ALA A 66 3.73 -17.86 -0.63
N PRO A 67 4.58 -18.85 -0.95
CA PRO A 67 5.95 -18.61 -1.38
C PRO A 67 5.96 -17.99 -2.79
N LEU A 68 5.47 -16.75 -2.86
CA LEU A 68 5.10 -16.05 -4.08
C LEU A 68 6.34 -15.68 -4.89
N ARG A 69 6.30 -15.98 -6.19
CA ARG A 69 7.25 -15.51 -7.19
C ARG A 69 6.50 -14.62 -8.17
N THR A 70 6.86 -13.34 -8.18
CA THR A 70 6.27 -12.33 -9.05
C THR A 70 7.18 -12.07 -10.23
N TYR A 71 6.71 -12.36 -11.43
CA TYR A 71 7.43 -12.12 -12.66
C TYR A 71 6.95 -10.82 -13.28
N ILE A 72 7.90 -9.97 -13.65
CA ILE A 72 7.66 -8.74 -14.38
C ILE A 72 8.06 -8.99 -15.83
N THR A 73 7.10 -8.91 -16.73
CA THR A 73 7.33 -9.06 -18.17
C THR A 73 6.76 -7.84 -18.87
N GLY A 74 7.49 -7.29 -19.83
CA GLY A 74 7.01 -6.15 -20.61
C GLY A 74 7.30 -6.29 -22.09
N THR A 75 6.73 -5.37 -22.85
CA THR A 75 6.90 -5.28 -24.29
C THR A 75 7.17 -3.86 -24.73
N THR A 76 7.81 -3.74 -25.90
CA THR A 76 7.94 -2.51 -26.68
C THR A 76 7.07 -2.59 -27.93
N ASP A 77 6.70 -1.45 -28.50
CA ASP A 77 5.86 -1.36 -29.73
C ASP A 77 4.49 -2.03 -29.65
N ASN A 78 4.05 -2.39 -28.43
CA ASN A 78 2.88 -3.25 -28.19
C ASN A 78 2.96 -4.58 -28.96
N ASN A 79 4.16 -5.13 -29.11
CA ASN A 79 4.43 -6.40 -29.77
C ASN A 79 4.97 -7.43 -28.76
N ASP A 80 4.33 -8.60 -28.69
CA ASP A 80 4.72 -9.70 -27.79
C ASP A 80 5.86 -10.59 -28.35
N ASP A 81 6.34 -10.30 -29.56
CA ASP A 81 7.45 -11.01 -30.17
C ASP A 81 8.73 -10.95 -29.32
N PHE A 82 9.57 -11.98 -29.45
CA PHE A 82 10.83 -12.11 -28.71
C PHE A 82 11.77 -10.88 -28.87
N LEU A 83 11.68 -10.19 -30.00
CA LEU A 83 12.49 -8.99 -30.27
C LEU A 83 11.99 -7.74 -29.53
N HIS A 84 10.79 -7.76 -28.98
CA HIS A 84 10.16 -6.62 -28.30
C HIS A 84 9.92 -6.89 -26.80
N ASN A 85 10.06 -8.13 -26.34
CA ASN A 85 9.86 -8.46 -24.93
C ASN A 85 10.99 -7.92 -24.02
N TRP A 86 10.74 -7.86 -22.72
CA TRP A 86 11.76 -7.62 -21.71
C TRP A 86 11.24 -8.08 -20.35
N TYR A 87 12.11 -8.09 -19.35
CA TYR A 87 11.74 -8.47 -17.99
C TYR A 87 12.48 -7.62 -16.96
N ALA A 88 11.99 -7.62 -15.73
CA ALA A 88 12.64 -6.99 -14.59
C ALA A 88 12.61 -7.91 -13.37
N TRP A 89 13.59 -7.72 -12.48
CA TRP A 89 13.79 -8.55 -11.28
C TRP A 89 13.05 -7.97 -10.07
N GLY A 90 12.75 -6.67 -10.09
CA GLY A 90 12.18 -5.96 -8.95
C GLY A 90 11.50 -4.65 -9.30
N ILE A 91 10.71 -4.14 -8.35
CA ILE A 91 10.12 -2.79 -8.38
C ILE A 91 10.63 -2.03 -7.17
N ASN A 92 11.20 -0.85 -7.40
CA ASN A 92 11.73 0.05 -6.37
C ASN A 92 12.76 -0.61 -5.43
N HIS A 93 13.37 -1.70 -5.86
CA HIS A 93 14.41 -2.42 -5.15
C HIS A 93 15.71 -2.18 -5.90
N VAL A 94 16.70 -1.60 -5.23
CA VAL A 94 18.04 -1.41 -5.79
C VAL A 94 18.88 -2.66 -5.55
N LEU A 95 19.36 -3.26 -6.63
CA LEU A 95 20.24 -4.42 -6.73
C LEU A 95 21.63 -3.96 -7.14
N THR A 96 22.64 -4.68 -6.65
CA THR A 96 24.05 -4.44 -7.01
C THR A 96 24.54 -5.34 -8.14
N ASP A 97 23.72 -6.28 -8.59
CA ASP A 97 24.05 -7.21 -9.67
C ASP A 97 24.10 -6.46 -11.01
N PRO A 98 25.22 -6.48 -11.75
CA PRO A 98 25.33 -5.83 -13.05
C PRO A 98 24.32 -6.31 -14.10
N SER A 99 23.77 -7.52 -13.96
CA SER A 99 22.76 -8.11 -14.85
C SER A 99 21.32 -7.77 -14.42
N ALA A 100 21.12 -7.06 -13.30
CA ALA A 100 19.78 -6.70 -12.84
C ALA A 100 19.07 -5.75 -13.81
N ILE A 101 17.76 -5.95 -13.97
CA ILE A 101 16.87 -4.99 -14.63
C ILE A 101 15.77 -4.64 -13.63
N GLU A 102 15.55 -3.37 -13.37
CA GLU A 102 14.70 -2.90 -12.27
C GLU A 102 13.73 -1.83 -12.75
N ILE A 103 12.52 -1.82 -12.17
CA ILE A 103 11.54 -0.76 -12.42
C ILE A 103 11.49 0.18 -11.23
N PHE A 104 11.60 1.48 -11.48
CA PHE A 104 11.42 2.53 -10.48
C PHE A 104 10.15 3.33 -10.76
N THR A 105 9.21 3.31 -9.82
CA THR A 105 7.93 4.02 -9.89
C THR A 105 7.90 5.22 -8.95
N PRO A 106 6.96 6.18 -9.14
CA PRO A 106 6.84 7.37 -8.29
C PRO A 106 6.67 7.05 -6.79
N ARG A 107 6.26 5.82 -6.46
CA ARG A 107 6.11 5.38 -5.07
C ARG A 107 7.43 5.34 -4.30
N LYS A 108 8.57 5.12 -4.97
CA LYS A 108 9.90 5.22 -4.35
C LYS A 108 10.28 6.65 -4.02
N GLY A 109 9.98 7.58 -4.91
CA GLY A 109 10.40 8.97 -4.81
C GLY A 109 10.58 9.61 -6.17
N LYS A 110 11.39 10.67 -6.21
CA LYS A 110 11.62 11.47 -7.43
C LYS A 110 12.78 10.99 -8.30
N THR A 111 13.69 10.16 -7.78
CA THR A 111 14.85 9.67 -8.53
C THR A 111 15.11 8.19 -8.27
N THR A 112 15.73 7.52 -9.24
CA THR A 112 16.07 6.09 -9.15
C THR A 112 17.16 5.83 -8.11
N GLY A 113 18.12 6.74 -7.94
CA GLY A 113 19.28 6.54 -7.08
C GLY A 113 20.32 5.56 -7.66
N MET A 114 20.19 5.22 -8.94
CA MET A 114 21.15 4.37 -9.64
C MET A 114 22.42 5.15 -9.97
N LYS A 115 23.59 4.52 -9.78
CA LYS A 115 24.89 5.12 -10.11
C LYS A 115 25.43 4.65 -11.46
N THR A 116 24.96 3.50 -11.93
CA THR A 116 25.44 2.78 -13.10
C THR A 116 24.25 2.27 -13.92
N GLY A 117 24.54 1.62 -15.04
CA GLY A 117 23.53 1.09 -15.95
C GLY A 117 22.92 2.15 -16.86
N THR A 118 21.93 1.74 -17.63
CA THR A 118 21.18 2.58 -18.57
C THR A 118 19.72 2.68 -18.10
N SER A 119 19.28 3.90 -17.84
CA SER A 119 17.92 4.23 -17.40
C SER A 119 17.06 4.68 -18.58
N VAL A 120 16.03 3.90 -18.89
CA VAL A 120 14.96 4.25 -19.83
C VAL A 120 13.83 4.93 -19.07
N VAL A 121 13.60 6.21 -19.34
CA VAL A 121 12.52 6.99 -18.75
C VAL A 121 11.26 6.82 -19.58
N VAL A 122 10.18 6.33 -18.98
CA VAL A 122 8.89 6.12 -19.65
C VAL A 122 7.87 7.14 -19.10
N LYS A 123 7.24 7.92 -19.98
CA LYS A 123 6.16 8.87 -19.64
C LYS A 123 4.91 8.53 -20.44
N ASN A 124 3.75 8.48 -19.79
CA ASN A 124 2.49 8.16 -20.48
C ASN A 124 2.55 6.88 -21.35
N GLY A 125 3.32 5.87 -20.92
CA GLY A 125 3.46 4.60 -21.65
C GLY A 125 4.37 4.65 -22.88
N VAL A 126 5.15 5.71 -23.10
CA VAL A 126 6.15 5.78 -24.17
C VAL A 126 7.53 6.12 -23.62
N VAL A 127 8.60 5.65 -24.28
CA VAL A 127 9.96 6.07 -23.98
C VAL A 127 10.09 7.57 -24.22
N ASP A 128 10.47 8.30 -23.19
CA ASP A 128 10.74 9.75 -23.23
C ASP A 128 12.22 10.02 -23.49
N SER A 129 13.09 9.32 -22.76
CA SER A 129 14.55 9.49 -22.86
C SER A 129 15.28 8.26 -22.33
N VAL A 130 16.55 8.14 -22.75
CA VAL A 130 17.47 7.11 -22.25
C VAL A 130 18.72 7.82 -21.75
N VAL A 131 19.11 7.55 -20.50
CA VAL A 131 20.24 8.21 -19.83
C VAL A 131 21.10 7.18 -19.09
N THR A 132 22.37 7.49 -18.86
CA THR A 132 23.25 6.64 -18.04
C THR A 132 23.05 6.92 -16.55
N GLY A 133 22.91 5.87 -15.73
CA GLY A 133 22.84 5.98 -14.27
C GLY A 133 21.55 6.58 -13.75
N GLU A 134 21.63 7.63 -12.93
CA GLU A 134 20.48 8.19 -12.21
C GLU A 134 19.50 8.84 -13.18
N ALA A 135 18.20 8.60 -12.95
CA ALA A 135 17.13 9.25 -13.69
C ALA A 135 16.07 9.83 -12.74
N SER A 136 15.42 10.89 -13.21
CA SER A 136 14.21 11.41 -12.58
C SER A 136 13.03 10.50 -12.89
N ILE A 137 12.26 10.15 -11.87
CA ILE A 137 11.08 9.30 -12.00
C ILE A 137 9.87 10.20 -12.32
N PRO A 138 9.24 10.07 -13.51
CA PRO A 138 8.11 10.91 -13.88
C PRO A 138 6.85 10.52 -13.11
N SER A 139 6.04 11.50 -12.69
CA SER A 139 4.82 11.27 -11.90
C SER A 139 3.74 10.44 -12.63
N ASN A 140 3.77 10.45 -13.95
CA ASN A 140 2.85 9.77 -14.87
C ASN A 140 3.55 8.64 -15.65
N GLY A 141 4.54 7.99 -15.03
CA GLY A 141 5.30 6.94 -15.67
C GLY A 141 6.21 6.21 -14.70
N TYR A 142 7.33 5.69 -15.21
CA TYR A 142 8.32 4.92 -14.47
C TYR A 142 9.68 4.98 -15.17
N VAL A 143 10.71 4.45 -14.53
CA VAL A 143 12.04 4.26 -15.14
C VAL A 143 12.36 2.78 -15.13
N ILE A 144 12.91 2.26 -16.22
CA ILE A 144 13.52 0.92 -16.27
C ILE A 144 15.03 1.14 -16.24
N ASN A 145 15.73 0.63 -15.22
CA ASN A 145 17.19 0.61 -15.23
C ASN A 145 17.67 -0.76 -15.66
N PHE A 146 18.51 -0.79 -16.68
CA PHE A 146 19.25 -1.96 -17.12
C PHE A 146 20.65 -1.86 -16.53
N GLY A 147 21.08 -2.88 -15.80
CA GLY A 147 22.40 -2.91 -15.20
C GLY A 147 23.53 -2.83 -16.22
N SER A 148 24.76 -2.72 -15.72
CA SER A 148 25.95 -2.47 -16.55
C SER A 148 26.49 -3.71 -17.28
N ASP A 149 25.86 -4.87 -17.17
CA ASP A 149 26.26 -6.07 -17.89
C ASP A 149 25.98 -5.91 -19.41
N PRO A 150 26.96 -6.17 -20.30
CA PRO A 150 26.74 -6.13 -21.74
C PRO A 150 25.60 -7.03 -22.23
N ASN A 151 25.30 -8.14 -21.54
CA ASN A 151 24.22 -9.05 -21.89
C ASN A 151 22.82 -8.43 -21.76
N VAL A 152 22.64 -7.45 -20.86
CA VAL A 152 21.37 -6.73 -20.75
C VAL A 152 21.32 -5.49 -21.65
N SER A 153 22.47 -5.02 -22.15
CA SER A 153 22.55 -3.91 -23.10
C SER A 153 21.89 -4.25 -24.45
N ARG A 154 21.74 -5.54 -24.79
CA ARG A 154 21.02 -6.02 -25.99
C ARG A 154 19.56 -5.55 -26.07
N TYR A 155 18.95 -5.18 -24.93
CA TYR A 155 17.58 -4.66 -24.94
C TYR A 155 17.51 -3.21 -25.42
N MET A 156 18.61 -2.45 -25.42
CA MET A 156 18.60 -1.00 -25.65
C MET A 156 18.07 -0.58 -27.02
N GLU A 157 18.29 -1.39 -28.05
CA GLU A 157 17.74 -1.15 -29.40
C GLU A 157 16.20 -1.14 -29.41
N ARG A 158 15.55 -1.76 -28.41
CA ARG A 158 14.08 -1.82 -28.26
C ARG A 158 13.50 -0.54 -27.65
N PHE A 159 14.32 0.31 -27.02
CA PHE A 159 13.87 1.45 -26.22
C PHE A 159 14.30 2.79 -26.82
N THR A 160 13.78 3.12 -28.00
CA THR A 160 14.03 4.42 -28.63
C THR A 160 12.94 5.43 -28.24
N PRO A 161 13.25 6.74 -28.11
CA PRO A 161 12.25 7.76 -27.79
C PRO A 161 11.02 7.69 -28.70
N GLY A 162 9.83 7.73 -28.11
CA GLY A 162 8.55 7.56 -28.80
C GLY A 162 8.01 6.12 -28.81
N THR A 163 8.84 5.11 -28.51
CA THR A 163 8.44 3.71 -28.49
C THR A 163 7.42 3.45 -27.37
N PRO A 164 6.24 2.85 -27.65
CA PRO A 164 5.31 2.38 -26.63
C PRO A 164 5.96 1.31 -25.74
N VAL A 165 5.77 1.39 -24.42
CA VAL A 165 6.31 0.43 -23.45
C VAL A 165 5.29 0.13 -22.38
N ASN A 166 5.07 -1.16 -22.12
CA ASN A 166 4.22 -1.64 -21.04
C ASN A 166 4.90 -2.77 -20.25
N TYR A 167 4.35 -3.08 -19.08
CA TYR A 167 4.67 -4.31 -18.35
C TYR A 167 3.45 -4.85 -17.63
N SER A 168 3.45 -6.15 -17.38
CA SER A 168 2.46 -6.89 -16.61
C SER A 168 3.13 -7.72 -15.53
N LEU A 169 2.33 -8.16 -14.56
CA LEU A 169 2.77 -9.02 -13.46
C LEU A 169 2.08 -10.37 -13.57
N SER A 170 2.85 -11.44 -13.39
CA SER A 170 2.31 -12.78 -13.18
C SER A 170 2.86 -13.38 -11.90
N PHE A 171 2.09 -14.27 -11.28
CA PHE A 171 2.36 -14.78 -9.94
C PHE A 171 2.41 -16.29 -9.97
N ARG A 172 3.47 -16.87 -9.40
CA ARG A 172 3.65 -18.32 -9.30
C ARG A 172 4.09 -18.75 -7.91
N ASP A 173 3.92 -20.04 -7.61
CA ASP A 173 4.53 -20.68 -6.44
C ASP A 173 5.95 -21.20 -6.77
N LEU A 174 6.59 -21.88 -5.81
CA LEU A 174 7.92 -22.46 -6.00
C LEU A 174 7.95 -23.62 -7.02
N ALA A 175 6.81 -24.27 -7.25
CA ALA A 175 6.68 -25.32 -8.25
C ALA A 175 6.39 -24.76 -9.65
N GLY A 176 6.23 -23.44 -9.78
CA GLY A 176 5.93 -22.77 -11.03
C GLY A 176 4.44 -22.75 -11.39
N ASN A 177 3.55 -23.20 -10.50
CA ASN A 177 2.10 -23.13 -10.74
C ASN A 177 1.63 -21.70 -10.62
N ALA A 178 0.63 -21.32 -11.42
CA ALA A 178 0.02 -20.00 -11.32
C ALA A 178 -0.68 -19.83 -9.96
N VAL A 179 -0.46 -18.69 -9.31
CA VAL A 179 -1.13 -18.30 -8.08
C VAL A 179 -2.09 -17.16 -8.40
N ASP A 180 -3.39 -17.36 -8.14
CA ASP A 180 -4.32 -16.24 -8.21
C ASP A 180 -3.95 -15.21 -7.14
N TRP A 181 -3.62 -14.00 -7.57
CA TRP A 181 -3.32 -12.86 -6.71
C TRP A 181 -4.18 -11.63 -7.05
N SER A 182 -5.17 -11.80 -7.92
CA SER A 182 -5.97 -10.72 -8.51
C SER A 182 -6.80 -9.93 -7.47
N ARG A 183 -7.24 -10.62 -6.41
CA ARG A 183 -8.06 -10.04 -5.33
C ARG A 183 -7.23 -9.43 -4.19
N ILE A 184 -5.91 -9.62 -4.18
CA ILE A 184 -5.04 -9.09 -3.13
C ILE A 184 -4.76 -7.61 -3.39
N LYS A 185 -5.05 -6.78 -2.38
CA LYS A 185 -4.81 -5.32 -2.42
C LYS A 185 -3.59 -4.92 -1.63
N HIS A 186 -3.35 -5.57 -0.50
CA HIS A 186 -2.19 -5.31 0.35
C HIS A 186 -1.39 -6.58 0.53
N SER A 187 -0.08 -6.49 0.55
CA SER A 187 0.75 -7.66 0.84
C SER A 187 2.08 -7.28 1.45
N VAL A 188 2.62 -8.18 2.25
CA VAL A 188 3.97 -8.06 2.83
C VAL A 188 4.70 -9.39 2.61
N GLY A 189 5.86 -9.32 2.00
CA GLY A 189 6.80 -10.43 1.83
C GLY A 189 7.74 -10.49 3.02
N ALA A 190 7.97 -11.68 3.59
CA ALA A 190 9.05 -11.97 4.51
C ALA A 190 9.35 -13.46 4.38
N GLY A 191 8.71 -14.30 5.19
CA GLY A 191 8.89 -15.74 5.17
C GLY A 191 10.01 -16.23 6.09
N PRO A 192 10.23 -17.54 6.14
CA PRO A 192 9.56 -18.56 5.32
C PRO A 192 8.11 -18.87 5.73
N ILE A 193 7.38 -19.67 4.94
CA ILE A 193 6.15 -20.32 5.41
C ILE A 193 6.48 -21.21 6.61
N LEU A 194 5.61 -21.13 7.62
CA LEU A 194 5.66 -21.96 8.81
C LEU A 194 4.68 -23.13 8.69
N LEU A 195 3.43 -22.83 8.31
CA LEU A 195 2.34 -23.78 8.25
C LEU A 195 1.57 -23.65 6.96
N SER A 196 1.16 -24.80 6.42
CA SER A 196 0.13 -24.89 5.38
C SER A 196 -0.79 -26.06 5.69
N ALA A 197 -2.10 -25.85 5.55
CA ALA A 197 -3.15 -26.81 5.89
C ALA A 197 -2.97 -27.45 7.29
N GLY A 198 -2.53 -26.66 8.28
CA GLY A 198 -2.29 -27.10 9.66
C GLY A 198 -1.01 -27.91 9.88
N ARG A 199 -0.21 -28.13 8.84
CA ARG A 199 1.04 -28.91 8.89
C ARG A 199 2.24 -27.99 8.86
N VAL A 200 3.28 -28.35 9.62
CA VAL A 200 4.60 -27.69 9.56
C VAL A 200 5.25 -28.02 8.22
N VAL A 201 5.56 -26.99 7.44
CA VAL A 201 6.15 -27.10 6.08
C VAL A 201 7.42 -26.27 5.92
N VAL A 202 8.07 -25.91 7.04
CA VAL A 202 9.24 -25.04 7.09
C VAL A 202 10.36 -25.57 6.18
N ASN A 203 10.68 -24.83 5.12
CA ASN A 203 11.84 -25.09 4.27
C ASN A 203 12.46 -23.76 3.79
N PRO A 204 13.23 -23.06 4.65
CA PRO A 204 13.71 -21.73 4.33
C PRO A 204 14.68 -21.73 3.13
N ARG A 205 15.45 -22.81 2.92
CA ARG A 205 16.37 -22.90 1.77
C ARG A 205 15.63 -22.91 0.45
N ALA A 206 14.52 -23.66 0.34
CA ALA A 206 13.68 -23.67 -0.86
C ALA A 206 13.07 -22.29 -1.15
N GLU A 207 12.87 -21.47 -0.12
CA GLU A 207 12.36 -20.11 -0.24
C GLU A 207 13.43 -19.04 -0.51
N GLY A 208 14.71 -19.44 -0.63
CA GLY A 208 15.83 -18.56 -0.98
C GLY A 208 16.60 -17.99 0.20
N PHE A 209 16.39 -18.48 1.42
CA PHE A 209 17.13 -18.01 2.59
C PHE A 209 18.50 -18.70 2.71
N THR A 210 19.52 -17.89 3.00
CA THR A 210 20.91 -18.33 3.23
C THR A 210 21.48 -17.92 4.59
N ASP A 211 20.87 -16.94 5.26
CA ASP A 211 21.35 -16.42 6.56
C ASP A 211 21.07 -17.42 7.71
N PRO A 212 22.09 -17.79 8.52
CA PRO A 212 21.91 -18.60 9.73
C PRO A 212 20.82 -18.10 10.69
N LYS A 213 20.55 -16.79 10.72
CA LYS A 213 19.44 -16.19 11.48
C LYS A 213 18.08 -16.73 11.08
N ILE A 214 17.90 -17.22 9.87
CA ILE A 214 16.65 -17.85 9.42
C ILE A 214 16.81 -19.38 9.39
N LEU A 215 17.98 -19.87 9.03
CA LEU A 215 18.22 -21.31 8.85
C LEU A 215 18.29 -22.10 10.16
N THR A 216 19.01 -21.59 11.17
CA THR A 216 19.41 -22.41 12.33
C THR A 216 19.31 -21.69 13.66
N ASN A 217 19.51 -20.37 13.70
CA ASN A 217 19.66 -19.67 14.98
C ASN A 217 18.32 -19.47 15.69
N SER A 218 18.36 -19.47 17.02
CA SER A 218 17.25 -19.00 17.85
C SER A 218 17.35 -17.49 18.07
N GLY A 219 16.23 -16.79 18.14
CA GLY A 219 16.18 -15.37 18.52
C GLY A 219 14.74 -14.90 18.68
N ALA A 220 14.54 -13.61 18.99
CA ALA A 220 13.19 -13.04 18.97
C ALA A 220 12.58 -13.20 17.56
N ARG A 221 11.28 -13.51 17.48
CA ARG A 221 10.59 -13.71 16.21
C ARG A 221 9.25 -13.01 16.19
N SER A 222 8.83 -12.67 14.97
CA SER A 222 7.47 -12.26 14.65
C SER A 222 6.89 -13.25 13.65
N ALA A 223 5.62 -13.57 13.79
CA ALA A 223 4.86 -14.39 12.86
C ALA A 223 3.47 -13.82 12.65
N ILE A 224 2.90 -14.17 11.50
CA ILE A 224 1.51 -13.90 11.17
C ILE A 224 0.89 -15.18 10.65
N GLY A 225 -0.36 -15.44 11.03
CA GLY A 225 -1.09 -16.63 10.60
C GLY A 225 -2.59 -16.46 10.71
N LYS A 226 -3.33 -17.51 10.36
CA LYS A 226 -4.78 -17.56 10.58
C LYS A 226 -5.23 -18.94 11.04
N THR A 227 -6.32 -18.97 11.79
CA THR A 227 -7.02 -20.22 12.15
C THR A 227 -7.94 -20.69 11.02
N ALA A 228 -8.48 -21.92 11.15
CA ALA A 228 -9.50 -22.44 10.23
C ALA A 228 -10.76 -21.56 10.16
N GLY A 229 -11.10 -20.87 11.26
CA GLY A 229 -12.21 -19.91 11.34
C GLY A 229 -11.88 -18.52 10.79
N ASN A 230 -10.79 -18.38 10.03
CA ASN A 230 -10.30 -17.11 9.46
C ASN A 230 -10.02 -16.01 10.50
N VAL A 231 -9.59 -16.40 11.71
CA VAL A 231 -9.11 -15.45 12.73
C VAL A 231 -7.64 -15.16 12.48
N LEU A 232 -7.30 -13.90 12.21
CA LEU A 232 -5.92 -13.46 12.01
C LEU A 232 -5.16 -13.45 13.34
N MET A 233 -3.91 -13.92 13.32
CA MET A 233 -3.02 -13.99 14.47
C MET A 233 -1.76 -13.19 14.20
N LEU A 234 -1.40 -12.31 15.13
CA LEU A 234 -0.13 -11.59 15.16
C LEU A 234 0.64 -12.07 16.39
N VAL A 235 1.82 -12.66 16.19
CA VAL A 235 2.54 -13.35 17.26
C VAL A 235 3.98 -12.86 17.32
N THR A 236 4.45 -12.59 18.54
CA THR A 236 5.86 -12.34 18.85
C THR A 236 6.32 -13.32 19.92
N VAL A 237 7.57 -13.79 19.83
CA VAL A 237 8.23 -14.61 20.86
C VAL A 237 9.63 -14.09 21.14
N ASN A 238 10.10 -14.24 22.37
CA ASN A 238 11.40 -13.73 22.79
C ASN A 238 12.57 -14.55 22.24
N ARG A 239 12.39 -15.86 22.06
CA ARG A 239 13.43 -16.77 21.56
C ARG A 239 12.83 -18.02 20.93
N ALA A 240 13.04 -18.19 19.63
CA ALA A 240 12.73 -19.41 18.90
C ALA A 240 13.59 -19.49 17.62
N THR A 241 13.92 -20.71 17.20
CA THR A 241 14.24 -21.04 15.81
C THR A 241 12.98 -20.91 14.95
N VAL A 242 13.12 -20.87 13.62
CA VAL A 242 11.97 -20.84 12.71
C VAL A 242 11.11 -22.10 12.84
N GLY A 243 11.74 -23.28 13.05
CA GLY A 243 11.03 -24.53 13.29
C GLY A 243 10.21 -24.53 14.58
N GLU A 244 10.79 -24.05 15.69
CA GLU A 244 10.06 -23.90 16.96
C GLU A 244 8.91 -22.90 16.84
N LEU A 245 9.11 -21.80 16.11
CA LEU A 245 8.04 -20.82 15.84
C LEU A 245 6.88 -21.46 15.08
N ALA A 246 7.15 -22.34 14.11
CA ALA A 246 6.09 -23.08 13.42
C ALA A 246 5.30 -23.98 14.38
N GLN A 247 5.97 -24.66 15.30
CA GLN A 247 5.31 -25.46 16.33
C GLN A 247 4.46 -24.61 17.28
N VAL A 248 4.94 -23.41 17.66
CA VAL A 248 4.16 -22.46 18.46
C VAL A 248 2.90 -22.04 17.71
N MET A 249 3.02 -21.62 16.46
CA MET A 249 1.86 -21.23 15.63
C MET A 249 0.86 -22.38 15.50
N GLN A 250 1.33 -23.61 15.32
CA GLN A 250 0.48 -24.79 15.19
C GLN A 250 -0.30 -25.05 16.48
N LYS A 251 0.38 -24.98 17.64
CA LYS A 251 -0.26 -25.16 18.96
C LYS A 251 -1.27 -24.06 19.28
N LEU A 252 -1.07 -22.85 18.76
CA LEU A 252 -2.04 -21.75 18.88
C LEU A 252 -3.25 -21.92 17.93
N GLY A 253 -3.29 -22.97 17.10
CA GLY A 253 -4.41 -23.26 16.20
C GLY A 253 -4.32 -22.63 14.81
N ALA A 254 -3.15 -22.11 14.42
CA ALA A 254 -2.94 -21.63 13.07
C ALA A 254 -2.97 -22.79 12.07
N VAL A 255 -3.69 -22.61 10.96
CA VAL A 255 -3.68 -23.54 9.82
C VAL A 255 -2.79 -23.05 8.68
N GLU A 256 -2.61 -21.74 8.59
CA GLU A 256 -1.68 -21.07 7.67
C GLU A 256 -0.87 -20.09 8.49
N ALA A 257 0.45 -20.06 8.31
CA ALA A 257 1.32 -19.11 9.01
C ALA A 257 2.62 -18.88 8.25
N MET A 258 3.19 -17.68 8.40
CA MET A 258 4.54 -17.37 7.92
C MET A 258 5.33 -16.56 8.95
N ASN A 259 6.65 -16.67 8.87
CA ASN A 259 7.59 -15.86 9.63
C ASN A 259 7.69 -14.44 9.05
N LEU A 260 7.89 -13.46 9.92
CA LEU A 260 8.16 -12.05 9.59
C LEU A 260 9.61 -11.68 9.94
N ASP A 261 10.02 -10.42 9.74
CA ASP A 261 11.32 -9.96 10.26
C ASP A 261 11.40 -10.19 11.78
N GLY A 262 12.56 -10.59 12.26
CA GLY A 262 12.77 -11.03 13.65
C GLY A 262 13.81 -10.20 14.38
N GLY A 263 14.40 -10.80 15.41
CA GLY A 263 15.43 -10.16 16.24
C GLY A 263 14.95 -8.83 16.81
N ALA A 264 15.80 -7.81 16.73
CA ALA A 264 15.49 -6.46 17.21
C ALA A 264 14.29 -5.80 16.49
N SER A 265 13.87 -6.27 15.31
CA SER A 265 12.66 -5.76 14.65
C SER A 265 11.37 -6.27 15.28
N SER A 266 11.42 -7.40 16.00
CA SER A 266 10.21 -8.05 16.52
C SER A 266 9.45 -7.09 17.42
N GLY A 267 8.23 -6.77 17.04
CA GLY A 267 7.43 -5.80 17.76
C GLY A 267 5.96 -5.96 17.49
N LEU A 268 5.17 -5.82 18.56
CA LEU A 268 3.73 -5.93 18.55
C LEU A 268 3.14 -4.81 19.38
N TYR A 269 2.29 -4.02 18.74
CA TYR A 269 1.57 -2.88 19.33
C TYR A 269 0.08 -3.18 19.29
N PHE A 270 -0.64 -2.87 20.37
CA PHE A 270 -2.08 -3.06 20.47
C PHE A 270 -2.71 -2.01 21.37
N LYS A 271 -3.78 -1.36 20.91
CA LYS A 271 -4.63 -0.45 21.70
C LYS A 271 -3.84 0.58 22.53
N GLY A 272 -2.87 1.26 21.93
CA GLY A 272 -2.15 2.33 22.62
C GLY A 272 -0.78 1.93 23.16
N SER A 273 -0.51 0.64 23.37
CA SER A 273 0.68 0.15 24.07
C SER A 273 1.43 -0.95 23.31
N TYR A 274 2.71 -1.17 23.68
CA TYR A 274 3.47 -2.31 23.16
C TYR A 274 3.16 -3.56 23.98
N LEU A 275 2.83 -4.65 23.30
CA LEU A 275 2.90 -6.01 23.85
C LEU A 275 4.32 -6.58 23.70
N THR A 276 5.02 -6.17 22.64
CA THR A 276 6.45 -6.43 22.44
C THR A 276 7.06 -5.18 21.84
N LYS A 277 8.03 -4.58 22.53
CA LYS A 277 8.71 -3.38 22.04
C LYS A 277 9.88 -3.79 21.14
N PRO A 278 9.96 -3.29 19.89
CA PRO A 278 11.14 -3.47 19.05
C PRO A 278 12.41 -2.98 19.75
N GLY A 279 13.51 -3.70 19.56
CA GLY A 279 14.85 -3.24 19.93
C GLY A 279 15.45 -2.21 18.96
N ARG A 280 14.80 -1.99 17.81
CA ARG A 280 15.18 -0.97 16.82
C ARG A 280 13.97 -0.35 16.13
N LYS A 281 14.17 0.81 15.52
CA LYS A 281 13.22 1.41 14.57
C LYS A 281 13.02 0.47 13.37
N ILE A 282 11.82 0.51 12.79
CA ILE A 282 11.40 -0.38 11.70
C ILE A 282 11.17 0.41 10.41
N SER A 283 11.39 -0.24 9.26
CA SER A 283 11.13 0.34 7.93
C SER A 283 9.66 0.23 7.52
N ASN A 284 8.97 -0.82 7.98
CA ASN A 284 7.61 -1.14 7.54
C ASN A 284 6.89 -2.04 8.57
N ALA A 285 5.56 -2.03 8.52
CA ALA A 285 4.69 -2.77 9.43
C ALA A 285 3.38 -3.19 8.73
N ILE A 286 2.76 -4.23 9.26
CA ILE A 286 1.36 -4.56 8.97
C ILE A 286 0.51 -3.84 10.02
N LEU A 287 -0.44 -3.02 9.54
CA LEU A 287 -1.35 -2.24 10.38
C LEU A 287 -2.75 -2.83 10.34
N ILE A 288 -3.33 -3.04 11.51
CA ILE A 288 -4.71 -3.49 11.68
C ILE A 288 -5.56 -2.30 12.09
N PHE A 289 -6.63 -2.07 11.34
CA PHE A 289 -7.61 -1.02 11.63
C PHE A 289 -8.90 -1.67 12.10
N GLU A 290 -9.61 -1.01 13.03
CA GLU A 290 -10.99 -1.37 13.28
C GLU A 290 -11.79 -1.12 12.00
N GLN A 291 -12.55 -2.14 11.57
CA GLN A 291 -13.48 -1.96 10.47
C GLN A 291 -14.48 -0.90 10.90
N GLN A 292 -14.37 0.29 10.30
CA GLN A 292 -15.37 1.31 10.48
C GLN A 292 -16.64 0.82 9.77
N PRO A 293 -17.78 0.75 10.46
CA PRO A 293 -19.04 0.39 9.82
C PRO A 293 -19.33 1.37 8.68
N GLU A 294 -19.94 0.84 7.64
CA GLU A 294 -20.23 1.61 6.44
C GLU A 294 -21.26 2.70 6.76
N ILE A 295 -20.86 3.95 6.52
CA ILE A 295 -21.73 5.09 6.73
C ILE A 295 -22.73 5.16 5.58
N LYS A 296 -24.00 4.96 5.88
CA LYS A 296 -25.09 5.11 4.91
C LYS A 296 -25.56 6.56 4.91
N VAL A 297 -25.52 7.23 3.76
CA VAL A 297 -26.08 8.58 3.64
C VAL A 297 -27.45 8.47 2.98
N ILE A 298 -28.48 8.96 3.66
CA ILE A 298 -29.86 8.99 3.20
C ILE A 298 -30.22 10.44 2.95
N ILE A 299 -30.58 10.78 1.71
CA ILE A 299 -30.99 12.14 1.32
C ILE A 299 -32.42 12.05 0.78
N SER A 300 -33.34 12.79 1.40
CA SER A 300 -34.76 12.78 1.02
C SER A 300 -35.34 11.36 0.93
N GLY A 301 -35.02 10.52 1.92
CA GLY A 301 -35.48 9.13 2.01
C GLY A 301 -34.73 8.12 1.14
N GLN A 302 -33.83 8.55 0.25
CA GLN A 302 -33.08 7.66 -0.63
C GLN A 302 -31.65 7.45 -0.14
N THR A 303 -31.22 6.18 -0.04
CA THR A 303 -29.81 5.86 0.25
C THR A 303 -28.94 6.22 -0.95
N ARG A 304 -27.88 6.99 -0.70
CA ARG A 304 -26.92 7.42 -1.71
C ARG A 304 -25.69 6.53 -1.69
N SER A 305 -25.30 6.06 -2.88
CA SER A 305 -24.03 5.39 -3.13
C SER A 305 -23.00 6.40 -3.59
N PHE A 306 -21.73 6.15 -3.25
CA PHE A 306 -20.61 7.01 -3.61
C PHE A 306 -19.49 6.17 -4.24
N PRO A 307 -18.68 6.76 -5.14
CA PRO A 307 -17.53 6.07 -5.74
C PRO A 307 -16.45 5.72 -4.71
N VAL A 308 -16.42 6.42 -3.58
CA VAL A 308 -15.60 6.10 -2.41
C VAL A 308 -16.41 6.26 -1.15
N LYS A 309 -16.18 5.37 -0.18
CA LYS A 309 -16.98 5.30 1.04
C LYS A 309 -16.80 6.55 1.91
N PRO A 310 -17.88 7.13 2.47
CA PRO A 310 -17.76 8.10 3.54
C PRO A 310 -17.03 7.52 4.75
N TYR A 311 -16.41 8.37 5.55
CA TYR A 311 -15.70 7.96 6.77
C TYR A 311 -15.76 9.02 7.86
N ILE A 312 -15.50 8.63 9.11
CA ILE A 312 -15.41 9.57 10.24
C ILE A 312 -13.94 9.98 10.44
N ALA A 313 -13.69 11.29 10.53
CA ALA A 313 -12.41 11.84 10.97
C ALA A 313 -12.63 13.07 11.84
N GLY A 314 -11.86 13.21 12.92
CA GLY A 314 -12.01 14.32 13.86
C GLY A 314 -13.41 14.40 14.47
N GLY A 315 -14.11 13.27 14.62
CA GLY A 315 -15.50 13.23 15.08
C GLY A 315 -16.53 13.82 14.08
N ARG A 316 -16.17 13.95 12.80
CA ARG A 316 -17.05 14.44 11.73
C ARG A 316 -17.15 13.44 10.59
N THR A 317 -18.35 13.25 10.06
CA THR A 317 -18.57 12.46 8.85
C THR A 317 -18.11 13.23 7.63
N LEU A 318 -17.15 12.67 6.92
CA LEU A 318 -16.61 13.16 5.66
C LEU A 318 -17.19 12.36 4.50
N VAL A 319 -17.71 13.08 3.50
CA VAL A 319 -18.34 12.51 2.30
C VAL A 319 -17.68 13.05 1.02
N PRO A 320 -17.71 12.28 -0.07
CA PRO A 320 -17.33 12.78 -1.37
C PRO A 320 -18.21 13.96 -1.75
N LEU A 321 -17.55 15.10 -1.98
CA LEU A 321 -18.18 16.39 -2.23
C LEU A 321 -19.34 16.31 -3.24
N ARG A 322 -19.02 15.86 -4.46
CA ARG A 322 -19.93 15.94 -5.61
C ARG A 322 -21.25 15.22 -5.34
N GLY A 323 -21.19 14.02 -4.75
CA GLY A 323 -22.37 13.20 -4.51
C GLY A 323 -23.39 13.82 -3.55
N VAL A 324 -22.97 14.62 -2.57
CA VAL A 324 -23.89 15.26 -1.62
C VAL A 324 -24.43 16.58 -2.15
N PHE A 325 -23.57 17.43 -2.70
CA PHE A 325 -23.98 18.74 -3.20
C PHE A 325 -24.95 18.62 -4.40
N GLU A 326 -24.65 17.78 -5.38
CA GLU A 326 -25.53 17.56 -6.53
C GLU A 326 -26.88 16.96 -6.10
N SER A 327 -26.87 16.01 -5.14
CA SER A 327 -28.10 15.44 -4.57
C SER A 327 -28.96 16.46 -3.81
N LEU A 328 -28.36 17.56 -3.35
CA LEU A 328 -29.06 18.67 -2.69
C LEU A 328 -29.44 19.78 -3.68
N GLY A 329 -29.22 19.59 -4.98
CA GLY A 329 -29.56 20.54 -6.04
C GLY A 329 -28.51 21.64 -6.23
N ALA A 330 -27.28 21.46 -5.76
CA ALA A 330 -26.20 22.42 -5.94
C ALA A 330 -25.28 22.07 -7.12
N SER A 331 -24.81 23.08 -7.86
CA SER A 331 -23.69 22.93 -8.80
C SER A 331 -22.35 22.99 -8.04
N VAL A 332 -21.33 22.30 -8.55
CA VAL A 332 -20.00 22.20 -7.92
C VAL A 332 -18.90 22.50 -8.94
N GLU A 333 -18.04 23.45 -8.58
CA GLU A 333 -16.84 23.85 -9.32
C GLU A 333 -15.58 23.59 -8.49
N TRP A 334 -14.52 23.12 -9.15
CA TRP A 334 -13.21 22.90 -8.57
C TRP A 334 -12.16 23.78 -9.24
N ASP A 335 -11.46 24.58 -8.44
CA ASP A 335 -10.29 25.34 -8.87
C ASP A 335 -9.02 24.63 -8.39
N ALA A 336 -8.27 24.08 -9.35
CA ALA A 336 -7.03 23.37 -9.08
C ALA A 336 -5.88 24.28 -8.63
N GLY A 337 -5.83 25.53 -9.11
CA GLY A 337 -4.77 26.50 -8.80
C GLY A 337 -4.85 26.95 -7.35
N THR A 338 -6.07 27.23 -6.85
CA THR A 338 -6.28 27.64 -5.46
C THR A 338 -6.63 26.50 -4.52
N ARG A 339 -6.89 25.30 -5.06
CA ARG A 339 -7.39 24.11 -4.35
C ARG A 339 -8.69 24.42 -3.60
N THR A 340 -9.61 25.08 -4.30
CA THR A 340 -10.87 25.56 -3.76
C THR A 340 -12.05 24.90 -4.44
N VAL A 341 -12.99 24.45 -3.63
CA VAL A 341 -14.32 24.04 -4.07
C VAL A 341 -15.26 25.22 -3.92
N THR A 342 -16.05 25.48 -4.96
CA THR A 342 -17.21 26.38 -4.89
C THR A 342 -18.46 25.60 -5.22
N ALA A 343 -19.47 25.67 -4.37
CA ALA A 343 -20.76 25.07 -4.63
C ALA A 343 -21.89 26.10 -4.54
N ARG A 344 -22.87 26.01 -5.45
CA ARG A 344 -23.96 27.00 -5.57
C ARG A 344 -25.33 26.36 -5.63
N LYS A 345 -26.29 26.87 -4.85
CA LYS A 345 -27.72 26.48 -4.88
C LYS A 345 -28.57 27.73 -4.69
N GLY A 346 -29.28 28.16 -5.74
CA GLY A 346 -29.94 29.46 -5.74
C GLY A 346 -28.94 30.57 -5.40
N ASP A 347 -29.27 31.40 -4.40
CA ASP A 347 -28.42 32.50 -3.93
C ASP A 347 -27.35 32.07 -2.92
N ILE A 348 -27.28 30.78 -2.58
CA ILE A 348 -26.30 30.26 -1.63
C ILE A 348 -25.03 29.85 -2.38
N THR A 349 -23.89 30.43 -2.00
CA THR A 349 -22.55 30.07 -2.44
C THR A 349 -21.70 29.61 -1.25
N VAL A 350 -21.23 28.37 -1.30
CA VAL A 350 -20.34 27.77 -0.30
C VAL A 350 -18.93 27.62 -0.90
N LYS A 351 -17.91 28.18 -0.25
CA LYS A 351 -16.50 28.05 -0.65
C LYS A 351 -15.69 27.30 0.41
N LEU A 352 -14.93 26.30 -0.03
CA LEU A 352 -14.16 25.39 0.82
C LEU A 352 -12.76 25.20 0.23
N LYS A 353 -11.72 25.56 1.00
CA LYS A 353 -10.32 25.37 0.58
C LYS A 353 -9.73 24.13 1.24
N ILE A 354 -9.08 23.27 0.45
CA ILE A 354 -8.45 22.04 0.97
C ILE A 354 -7.43 22.37 2.06
N GLY A 355 -7.52 21.68 3.19
CA GLY A 355 -6.63 21.84 4.33
C GLY A 355 -6.91 23.08 5.20
N ASN A 356 -7.90 23.90 4.85
CA ASN A 356 -8.28 25.08 5.63
C ASN A 356 -9.58 24.84 6.40
N LYS A 357 -9.62 25.27 7.67
CA LYS A 357 -10.83 25.27 8.49
C LYS A 357 -11.69 26.53 8.32
N ALA A 358 -11.18 27.56 7.64
CA ALA A 358 -12.00 28.68 7.20
C ALA A 358 -12.73 28.31 5.91
N ALA A 359 -14.06 28.35 5.96
CA ALA A 359 -14.97 28.24 4.83
C ALA A 359 -15.72 29.58 4.65
N ALA A 360 -16.43 29.75 3.55
CA ALA A 360 -17.31 30.90 3.36
C ALA A 360 -18.70 30.49 2.89
N ILE A 361 -19.73 31.15 3.42
CA ILE A 361 -21.13 31.05 2.96
C ILE A 361 -21.57 32.47 2.58
N ASN A 362 -21.91 32.71 1.32
CA ASN A 362 -22.29 34.04 0.79
C ASN A 362 -21.29 35.12 1.21
N GLU A 363 -20.00 34.85 0.96
CA GLU A 363 -18.85 35.72 1.29
C GLU A 363 -18.54 35.90 2.79
N LYS A 364 -19.43 35.45 3.69
CA LYS A 364 -19.17 35.44 5.13
C LYS A 364 -18.31 34.26 5.53
N THR A 365 -17.16 34.54 6.15
CA THR A 365 -16.25 33.52 6.67
C THR A 365 -16.85 32.81 7.88
N VAL A 366 -16.76 31.47 7.88
CA VAL A 366 -17.19 30.58 8.96
C VAL A 366 -16.09 29.55 9.23
N THR A 367 -15.91 29.19 10.51
CA THR A 367 -14.94 28.16 10.90
C THR A 367 -15.63 26.80 10.98
N ILE A 368 -15.01 25.77 10.41
CA ILE A 368 -15.49 24.39 10.44
C ILE A 368 -14.54 23.50 11.25
N ASP A 369 -15.09 22.49 11.91
CA ASP A 369 -14.32 21.63 12.83
C ASP A 369 -13.26 20.78 12.13
N GLN A 370 -13.56 20.38 10.90
CA GLN A 370 -12.73 19.51 10.08
C GLN A 370 -12.50 20.15 8.71
N ALA A 371 -11.24 20.39 8.35
CA ALA A 371 -10.90 20.93 7.04
C ALA A 371 -11.25 19.92 5.92
N PRO A 372 -11.63 20.39 4.72
CA PRO A 372 -11.77 19.55 3.55
C PRO A 372 -10.43 18.89 3.20
N VAL A 373 -10.46 17.65 2.73
CA VAL A 373 -9.25 16.89 2.41
C VAL A 373 -9.37 16.22 1.06
N ILE A 374 -8.23 15.98 0.41
CA ILE A 374 -8.17 15.10 -0.76
C ILE A 374 -7.63 13.76 -0.29
N LYS A 375 -8.39 12.69 -0.50
CA LYS A 375 -8.00 11.32 -0.17
C LYS A 375 -8.30 10.42 -1.38
N ASN A 376 -7.30 9.66 -1.83
CA ASN A 376 -7.40 8.74 -2.96
C ASN A 376 -7.96 9.39 -4.24
N GLY A 377 -7.61 10.66 -4.49
CA GLY A 377 -8.08 11.42 -5.66
C GLY A 377 -9.46 12.07 -5.51
N TYR A 378 -10.18 11.84 -4.40
CA TYR A 378 -11.49 12.43 -4.14
C TYR A 378 -11.42 13.55 -3.10
N THR A 379 -12.20 14.61 -3.32
CA THR A 379 -12.40 15.68 -2.34
C THR A 379 -13.48 15.28 -1.34
N PHE A 380 -13.10 15.25 -0.06
CA PHE A 380 -13.97 14.97 1.06
C PHE A 380 -14.25 16.23 1.87
N VAL A 381 -15.51 16.41 2.27
CA VAL A 381 -15.99 17.57 3.01
C VAL A 381 -16.84 17.14 4.21
N PRO A 382 -16.91 17.96 5.29
CA PRO A 382 -17.78 17.67 6.43
C PRO A 382 -19.24 17.73 6.01
N LEU A 383 -19.91 16.56 5.99
CA LEU A 383 -21.28 16.41 5.49
C LEU A 383 -22.24 17.39 6.15
N ARG A 384 -22.19 17.48 7.48
CA ARG A 384 -23.12 18.31 8.26
C ARG A 384 -23.06 19.76 7.83
N PHE A 385 -21.85 20.34 7.85
CA PHE A 385 -21.62 21.72 7.45
C PHE A 385 -22.17 21.99 6.04
N VAL A 386 -21.84 21.13 5.08
CA VAL A 386 -22.23 21.38 3.69
C VAL A 386 -23.73 21.24 3.46
N SER A 387 -24.38 20.32 4.16
CA SER A 387 -25.82 20.10 4.01
C SER A 387 -26.60 21.24 4.68
N GLU A 388 -26.21 21.63 5.90
CA GLU A 388 -26.83 22.73 6.64
C GLU A 388 -26.61 24.09 5.96
N ALA A 389 -25.42 24.31 5.37
CA ALA A 389 -25.15 25.51 4.57
C ALA A 389 -26.08 25.65 3.35
N LEU A 390 -26.58 24.54 2.80
CA LEU A 390 -27.53 24.50 1.67
C LEU A 390 -28.99 24.43 2.11
N GLY A 391 -29.27 24.66 3.40
CA GLY A 391 -30.61 24.68 3.98
C GLY A 391 -31.17 23.32 4.37
N ALA A 392 -30.37 22.25 4.37
CA ALA A 392 -30.84 20.92 4.76
C ALA A 392 -30.63 20.66 6.27
N THR A 393 -31.47 19.80 6.85
CA THR A 393 -31.31 19.30 8.23
C THR A 393 -30.55 17.98 8.23
N VAL A 394 -29.65 17.77 9.19
CA VAL A 394 -28.80 16.57 9.28
C VAL A 394 -28.94 15.85 10.63
N ASN A 395 -29.36 14.60 10.57
CA ASN A 395 -29.45 13.71 11.72
C ASN A 395 -28.45 12.55 11.61
N TRP A 396 -27.87 12.14 12.75
CA TRP A 396 -26.95 11.02 12.85
C TRP A 396 -27.60 9.88 13.66
N ASP A 397 -27.68 8.70 13.06
CA ASP A 397 -28.05 7.44 13.71
C ASP A 397 -26.75 6.65 14.00
N PRO A 398 -26.31 6.61 15.27
CA PRO A 398 -25.07 5.92 15.65
C PRO A 398 -25.20 4.40 15.64
N VAL A 399 -26.41 3.83 15.72
CA VAL A 399 -26.62 2.38 15.75
C VAL A 399 -26.56 1.82 14.33
N GLY A 400 -27.29 2.45 13.41
CA GLY A 400 -27.29 2.08 12.00
C GLY A 400 -26.11 2.64 11.19
N TYR A 401 -25.27 3.48 11.79
CA TYR A 401 -24.26 4.32 11.13
C TYR A 401 -24.84 5.06 9.92
N LYS A 402 -25.98 5.73 10.12
CA LYS A 402 -26.70 6.45 9.06
C LYS A 402 -26.64 7.94 9.27
N VAL A 403 -26.38 8.67 8.20
CA VAL A 403 -26.65 10.10 8.13
C VAL A 403 -27.95 10.31 7.38
N ILE A 404 -28.92 10.99 7.98
CA ILE A 404 -30.22 11.28 7.38
C ILE A 404 -30.28 12.78 7.10
N ILE A 405 -30.46 13.15 5.84
CA ILE A 405 -30.59 14.52 5.37
C ILE A 405 -32.01 14.75 4.85
N THR A 406 -32.67 15.77 5.37
CA THR A 406 -34.00 16.23 4.95
C THR A 406 -33.94 17.69 4.52
N GLN A 407 -34.71 18.07 3.51
CA GLN A 407 -34.86 19.46 3.05
C GLN A 407 -36.12 20.07 3.62
#